data_AF-A0A1R4H380-F1
#
_entry.id   AF-A0A1R4H380-F1
#
_cell.length_a   1.000
_cell.length_b   1.000
_cell.length_c   1.000
_cell.angle_alpha   90.00
_cell.angle_beta   90.00
_cell.angle_gamma   90.00
#
_symmetry.space_group_name_H-M   'P 1'
#
loop_
_entity.id
_entity.type
_entity.pdbx_description
1 polymer ?
#
loop_
_entity_poly.entity_id
_entity_poly.type
_entity_poly.pdbx_seq_one_letter_code
_entity_poly.pdbx_strand_id
1 'polypeptide(L)'
;MSFILNLMAVAYTVGSLQRKSQMDVLLEFIKTILEHQNPTDKLKELAELIGDVFQLMPSGKHMVGRDLGRMQPTASLQCRTAG
;
A
#
# COMPACT_ATOMS: atom_id res chain seq x y z
N MET A 1 -20.90 11.55 15.28
CA MET A 1 -19.94 10.78 14.44
C MET A 1 -18.47 11.01 14.85
N SER A 2 -18.04 12.25 15.14
CA SER A 2 -16.62 12.59 15.38
C SER A 2 -16.00 12.11 16.70
N PHE A 3 -16.80 11.73 17.71
CA PHE A 3 -16.29 11.32 19.03
C PHE A 3 -15.87 9.82 19.10
N ILE A 4 -16.48 8.96 18.28
CA ILE A 4 -16.21 7.51 18.27
C ILE A 4 -14.93 7.19 17.48
N LEU A 5 -14.65 7.93 16.41
CA LEU A 5 -13.40 7.79 15.65
C LEU A 5 -12.15 8.08 16.51
N ASN A 6 -12.25 9.02 17.45
CA ASN A 6 -11.14 9.43 18.31
C ASN A 6 -10.79 8.33 19.34
N LEU A 7 -11.78 7.63 19.89
CA LEU A 7 -11.54 6.56 20.87
C LEU A 7 -10.99 5.27 20.22
N MET A 8 -11.40 4.94 18.99
CA MET A 8 -10.89 3.76 18.28
C MET A 8 -9.42 3.89 17.85
N ALA A 9 -8.92 5.11 17.65
CA ALA A 9 -7.54 5.34 17.23
C ALA A 9 -6.50 4.89 18.28
N VAL A 10 -6.89 4.78 19.54
CA VAL A 10 -5.98 4.39 20.63
C VAL A 10 -5.70 2.87 20.65
N ALA A 11 -6.56 2.05 20.04
CA ALA A 11 -6.47 0.59 20.09
C ALA A 11 -5.95 -0.07 18.79
N TYR A 12 -5.82 0.68 17.69
CA TYR A 12 -5.45 0.14 16.38
C TYR A 12 -4.32 0.92 15.74
N THR A 13 -3.44 0.23 15.02
CA THR A 13 -2.40 0.91 14.24
C THR A 13 -3.03 1.81 13.19
N VAL A 14 -2.41 2.96 12.92
CA VAL A 14 -2.83 3.88 11.85
C VAL A 14 -2.97 3.14 10.52
N GLY A 15 -2.05 2.22 10.21
CA GLY A 15 -2.09 1.40 9.00
C GLY A 15 -3.31 0.47 8.92
N SER A 16 -3.75 -0.13 10.05
CA SER A 16 -4.98 -0.92 10.06
C SER A 16 -6.24 -0.08 9.87
N LEU A 17 -6.28 1.14 10.43
CA LEU A 17 -7.40 2.06 10.26
C LEU A 17 -7.51 2.55 8.82
N GLN A 18 -6.37 2.91 8.22
CA GLN A 18 -6.30 3.30 6.81
C GLN A 18 -6.78 2.17 5.90
N ARG A 19 -6.33 0.93 6.11
CA ARG A 19 -6.80 -0.22 5.33
C ARG A 19 -8.30 -0.47 5.48
N LYS A 20 -8.84 -0.34 6.69
CA LYS A 20 -10.28 -0.48 6.93
C LYS A 20 -11.07 0.58 6.16
N SER A 21 -10.66 1.84 6.27
CA SER A 21 -11.29 2.96 5.53
C SER A 21 -11.23 2.77 4.02
N GLN A 22 -10.09 2.31 3.48
CA GLN A 22 -9.97 2.01 2.05
C GLN A 22 -10.94 0.90 1.61
N MET A 23 -11.10 -0.16 2.42
CA MET A 23 -12.02 -1.26 2.13
C MET A 23 -13.49 -0.83 2.20
N ASP A 24 -13.85 0.01 3.18
CA ASP A 24 -15.21 0.52 3.32
C ASP A 24 -15.62 1.34 2.08
N VAL A 25 -14.71 2.21 1.59
CA VAL A 25 -14.92 2.99 0.36
C VAL A 25 -15.01 2.08 -0.88
N LEU A 26 -14.14 1.06 -0.98
CA LEU A 26 -14.18 0.12 -2.10
C LEU A 26 -15.52 -0.64 -2.15
N LEU A 27 -16.04 -1.09 -1.01
CA LEU A 27 -17.32 -1.80 -0.94
C LEU A 27 -18.50 -0.90 -1.30
N GLU A 28 -18.51 0.34 -0.83
CA GLU A 28 -19.53 1.32 -1.20
C GLU A 28 -19.52 1.56 -2.71
N PHE A 29 -18.34 1.77 -3.28
CA PHE A 29 -18.17 1.97 -4.71
C PHE A 29 -18.66 0.76 -5.54
N ILE A 30 -18.35 -0.47 -5.13
CA ILE A 30 -18.85 -1.69 -5.80
C ILE A 30 -20.38 -1.71 -5.79
N LYS A 31 -21.02 -1.39 -4.66
CA LYS A 31 -22.48 -1.33 -4.57
C LYS A 31 -23.05 -0.31 -5.54
N THR A 32 -22.45 0.88 -5.62
CA THR A 32 -22.87 1.94 -6.55
C THR A 32 -22.76 1.50 -8.01
N ILE A 33 -21.71 0.76 -8.39
CA ILE A 33 -21.61 0.19 -9.75
C ILE A 33 -22.76 -0.76 -10.02
N LEU A 34 -23.06 -1.68 -9.09
CA LEU A 34 -24.09 -2.69 -9.26
C LEU A 34 -25.50 -2.11 -9.41
N GLU A 35 -25.75 -0.93 -8.85
CA GLU A 35 -27.02 -0.21 -8.99
C GLU A 35 -27.14 0.57 -10.32
N HIS A 36 -26.06 0.69 -11.09
CA HIS A 36 -26.05 1.41 -12.35
C HIS A 36 -26.75 0.61 -13.47
N GLN A 37 -27.41 1.31 -14.40
CA GLN A 37 -28.10 0.68 -15.55
C GLN A 37 -27.18 -0.16 -16.46
N ASN A 38 -25.86 0.09 -16.44
CA ASN A 38 -24.88 -0.64 -17.22
C ASN A 38 -23.58 -0.80 -16.39
N PRO A 39 -23.58 -1.75 -15.43
CA PRO A 39 -22.50 -1.92 -14.47
C PRO A 39 -21.20 -2.38 -15.14
N THR A 40 -21.30 -3.12 -16.24
CA THR A 40 -20.15 -3.65 -16.97
C THR A 40 -19.31 -2.55 -17.58
N ASP A 41 -19.93 -1.55 -18.19
CA ASP A 41 -19.18 -0.45 -18.81
C ASP A 41 -18.58 0.49 -17.75
N LYS A 42 -19.28 0.73 -16.64
CA LYS A 42 -18.70 1.48 -15.50
C LYS A 42 -17.51 0.77 -14.86
N LEU A 43 -17.52 -0.56 -14.81
CA LEU A 43 -16.40 -1.33 -14.30
C LEU A 43 -15.17 -1.25 -15.23
N LYS A 44 -15.38 -1.19 -16.56
CA LYS A 44 -14.28 -0.98 -17.52
C LYS A 44 -13.64 0.40 -17.37
N GLU A 45 -14.47 1.45 -17.28
CA GLU A 45 -13.98 2.82 -17.05
C GLU A 45 -13.14 2.92 -15.77
N LEU A 46 -13.57 2.25 -14.69
CA LEU A 46 -12.78 2.19 -13.46
C LEU A 46 -11.44 1.48 -13.67
N ALA A 47 -11.44 0.34 -14.37
CA ALA A 47 -10.22 -0.45 -14.58
C ALA A 47 -9.15 0.37 -15.33
N GLU A 48 -9.59 1.18 -16.30
CA GLU A 48 -8.72 2.14 -17.01
C GLU A 48 -8.18 3.21 -16.04
N LEU A 49 -9.06 3.83 -15.25
CA LEU A 49 -8.66 4.87 -14.28
C LEU A 49 -7.69 4.34 -13.20
N ILE A 50 -7.86 3.10 -12.74
CA ILE A 50 -6.94 2.47 -11.77
C ILE A 50 -5.53 2.38 -12.35
N GLY A 51 -5.39 2.03 -13.63
CA GLY A 51 -4.09 1.98 -14.31
C GLY A 51 -3.39 3.33 -14.33
N ASP A 52 -4.15 4.40 -14.53
CA ASP A 52 -3.62 5.77 -14.60
C ASP A 52 -3.23 6.32 -13.22
N VAL A 53 -4.00 6.00 -12.19
CA VAL A 53 -3.83 6.56 -10.83
C VAL A 53 -2.83 5.76 -10.00
N PHE A 54 -2.85 4.43 -10.08
CA PHE A 54 -1.99 3.55 -9.26
C PHE A 54 -0.74 3.10 -10.01
N GLN A 55 0.06 4.08 -10.43
CA GLN A 55 1.34 3.80 -11.07
C GLN A 55 2.37 3.29 -10.06
N LEU A 56 3.11 2.25 -10.44
CA LEU A 56 4.29 1.83 -9.68
C LEU A 56 5.34 2.92 -9.73
N MET A 57 5.56 3.59 -8.61
CA MET A 57 6.66 4.54 -8.48
C MET A 57 8.00 3.79 -8.41
N PRO A 58 9.02 4.23 -9.15
CA PRO A 58 10.35 3.65 -9.03
C PRO A 58 10.86 3.83 -7.59
N SER A 59 11.30 2.73 -6.98
CA SER A 59 11.75 2.76 -5.59
C SER A 59 13.19 3.27 -5.50
N GLY A 60 13.36 4.42 -4.84
CA GLY A 60 14.68 4.92 -4.42
C GLY A 60 15.37 4.04 -3.36
N LYS A 61 14.75 2.97 -2.90
CA LYS A 61 15.37 1.96 -2.01
C LYS A 61 15.90 0.75 -2.78
N HIS A 62 15.57 0.63 -4.07
CA HIS A 62 16.04 -0.47 -4.87
C HIS A 62 17.54 -0.34 -5.13
N MET A 63 18.28 -1.43 -4.95
CA MET A 63 19.74 -1.44 -5.02
C MET A 63 20.27 -1.94 -6.38
N VAL A 64 19.39 -2.35 -7.29
CA VAL A 64 19.78 -2.75 -8.65
C VAL A 64 20.36 -1.57 -9.40
N GLY A 65 21.49 -1.80 -10.08
CA GLY A 65 22.19 -0.80 -10.88
C GLY A 65 22.91 0.28 -10.08
N ARG A 66 22.93 0.19 -8.74
CA ARG A 66 23.70 1.11 -7.91
C ARG A 66 25.13 0.63 -7.75
N ASP A 67 26.06 1.57 -7.68
CA ASP A 67 27.37 1.29 -7.11
C ASP A 67 27.22 1.12 -5.60
N LEU A 68 27.35 -0.12 -5.15
CA LEU A 68 27.23 -0.50 -3.74
C LEU A 68 28.58 -0.44 -3.03
N GLY A 69 29.63 0.00 -3.74
CA GLY A 69 30.99 0.04 -3.23
C GLY A 69 31.46 -1.34 -2.78
N ARG A 70 32.25 -1.37 -1.71
CA ARG A 70 32.83 -2.61 -1.19
C ARG A 70 31.76 -3.45 -0.47
N MET A 71 31.38 -4.54 -1.11
CA MET A 71 30.46 -5.55 -0.55
C MET A 71 31.12 -6.53 0.43
N GLN A 72 32.46 -6.53 0.50
CA GLN A 72 33.18 -7.41 1.42
C GLN A 72 33.09 -6.89 2.86
N PRO A 73 32.96 -7.79 3.86
CA PRO A 73 32.98 -7.40 5.27
C PRO A 73 34.22 -6.57 5.62
N THR A 74 34.03 -5.50 6.38
CA THR A 74 35.14 -4.80 7.02
C THR A 74 35.74 -5.67 8.12
N ALA A 75 36.98 -5.39 8.53
CA ALA A 75 37.62 -6.13 9.62
C ALA A 75 36.77 -6.12 10.91
N SER A 76 36.01 -5.05 11.16
CA SER A 76 35.06 -4.92 12.27
C SER A 76 33.78 -5.76 12.13
N LEU A 77 33.42 -6.17 10.91
CA LEU A 77 32.24 -6.98 10.59
C LEU A 77 32.59 -8.45 10.33
N GLN A 78 33.86 -8.85 10.51
CA GLN A 78 34.22 -10.25 10.52
C GLN A 78 33.58 -10.90 11.75
N CYS A 79 32.47 -11.62 11.51
CA CYS A 79 31.87 -12.47 12.51
C CYS A 79 32.94 -13.48 12.94
N ARG A 80 33.39 -13.40 14.19
CA ARG A 80 34.19 -14.47 14.77
C ARG A 80 33.26 -15.67 14.78
N THR A 81 33.61 -16.73 14.05
CA THR A 81 32.99 -18.04 14.23
C THR A 81 32.99 -18.31 15.73
N ALA A 82 31.81 -18.23 16.35
CA ALA A 82 31.63 -18.65 17.73
C ALA A 82 31.93 -20.15 17.74
N GLY A 83 33.02 -20.51 18.41
CA GLY A 83 33.30 -21.90 18.75
C GLY A 83 32.32 -22.41 19.78
#